data_AF-A0A2E2XGF3-F1
#
_entry.id   AF-A0A2E2XGF3-F1
#
_cell.length_a   1.000
_cell.length_b   1.000
_cell.length_c   1.000
_cell.angle_alpha   90.00
_cell.angle_beta   90.00
_cell.angle_gamma   90.00
#
_symmetry.space_group_name_H-M   'P 1'
#
loop_
_entity.id
_entity.type
_entity.pdbx_description
1 polymer ?
#
loop_
_entity_poly.entity_id
_entity_poly.type
_entity_poly.pdbx_seq_one_letter_code
_entity_poly.pdbx_strand_id
1 'polypeptide(L)'
;MDVYMLVVADEIEEVKAEVIEAVSQALDDEKLRGELINECSSDAPDEWRIGIQVSLNKKKFLQEPLNFLNSVAKQHKIDFVVGFIENGEAEDICYFGHHEGKPDLFEVGTYLGLK
;
A
#
# COMPACT_ATOMS: atom_id res chain seq x y z
N MET A 1 -8.89 7.26 10.25
CA MET A 1 -8.23 7.84 9.07
C MET A 1 -7.98 6.71 8.12
N ASP A 2 -8.31 6.95 6.86
CA ASP A 2 -8.20 5.94 5.81
C ASP A 2 -6.88 6.17 5.09
N VAL A 3 -6.04 5.13 5.15
CA VAL A 3 -4.69 5.12 4.61
C VAL A 3 -4.67 4.14 3.47
N TYR A 4 -4.17 4.53 2.32
CA TYR A 4 -3.91 3.63 1.21
C TYR A 4 -2.42 3.32 1.11
N MET A 5 -2.13 2.13 0.60
CA MET A 5 -0.79 1.73 0.18
C MET A 5 -0.90 1.14 -1.22
N LEU A 6 -0.41 1.87 -2.22
CA LEU A 6 -0.58 1.56 -3.64
C LEU A 6 0.73 1.12 -4.28
N VAL A 7 0.67 0.21 -5.24
CA VAL A 7 1.81 -0.25 -6.04
C VAL A 7 2.36 0.89 -6.88
N VAL A 8 3.69 0.99 -6.95
CA VAL A 8 4.44 1.85 -7.86
C VAL A 8 5.40 0.97 -8.66
N ALA A 9 5.12 0.82 -9.96
CA ALA A 9 5.89 -0.01 -10.87
C ALA A 9 5.77 0.51 -12.30
N ASP A 10 6.87 0.47 -13.05
CA ASP A 10 6.89 0.86 -14.47
C ASP A 10 6.02 -0.08 -15.33
N GLU A 11 6.02 -1.38 -15.00
CA GLU A 11 5.27 -2.44 -15.70
C GLU A 11 4.23 -3.07 -14.76
N ILE A 12 3.29 -2.26 -14.24
CA ILE A 12 2.28 -2.72 -13.27
C ILE A 12 1.44 -3.91 -13.77
N GLU A 13 1.28 -4.05 -15.09
CA GLU A 13 0.56 -5.16 -15.71
C GLU A 13 1.19 -6.52 -15.45
N GLU A 14 2.52 -6.57 -15.29
CA GLU A 14 3.28 -7.81 -15.07
C GLU A 14 3.23 -8.30 -13.62
N VAL A 15 2.88 -7.41 -12.68
CA VAL A 15 2.92 -7.69 -11.23
C VAL A 15 1.55 -7.65 -10.58
N LYS A 16 0.53 -7.13 -11.28
CA LYS A 16 -0.80 -6.91 -10.69
C LYS A 16 -1.42 -8.17 -10.12
N ALA A 17 -1.31 -9.29 -10.83
CA ALA A 17 -2.00 -10.52 -10.46
C ALA A 17 -1.43 -11.06 -9.16
N GLU A 18 -0.10 -11.06 -9.06
CA GLU A 18 0.68 -11.53 -7.92
C GLU A 18 0.45 -10.63 -6.71
N VAL A 19 0.42 -9.30 -6.88
CA VAL A 19 0.15 -8.38 -5.77
C VAL A 19 -1.29 -8.52 -5.28
N ILE A 20 -2.27 -8.58 -6.19
CA ILE A 20 -3.68 -8.78 -5.84
C ILE A 20 -3.86 -10.09 -5.07
N GLU A 21 -3.26 -11.18 -5.56
CA GLU A 21 -3.32 -12.49 -4.90
C GLU A 21 -2.68 -12.42 -3.50
N ALA A 22 -1.48 -11.84 -3.38
CA ALA A 22 -0.77 -11.74 -2.11
C ALA A 22 -1.57 -10.92 -1.08
N VAL A 23 -2.12 -9.77 -1.47
CA VAL A 23 -2.92 -8.91 -0.59
C VAL A 23 -4.24 -9.60 -0.23
N SER A 24 -4.93 -10.20 -1.19
CA SER A 24 -6.19 -10.92 -0.95
C SER A 24 -5.99 -12.07 0.03
N GLN A 25 -4.95 -12.88 -0.18
CA GLN A 25 -4.62 -13.98 0.73
C GLN A 25 -4.26 -13.47 2.13
N ALA A 26 -3.55 -12.35 2.24
CA ALA A 26 -3.22 -11.77 3.55
C ALA A 26 -4.45 -11.22 4.28
N LEU A 27 -5.46 -10.74 3.56
CA LEU A 27 -6.75 -10.34 4.12
C LEU A 27 -7.57 -11.57 4.56
N ASP A 28 -7.65 -12.60 3.72
CA ASP A 28 -8.38 -13.85 4.00
C ASP A 28 -7.78 -14.61 5.20
N ASP A 29 -6.45 -14.61 5.33
CA ASP A 29 -5.72 -15.19 6.47
C ASP A 29 -5.79 -14.32 7.75
N GLU A 30 -6.50 -13.19 7.71
CA GLU A 30 -6.56 -12.17 8.78
C GLU A 30 -5.19 -11.61 9.21
N LYS A 31 -4.15 -11.76 8.38
CA LYS A 31 -2.81 -11.14 8.59
C LYS A 31 -2.85 -9.64 8.38
N LEU A 32 -3.74 -9.17 7.52
CA LEU A 32 -4.03 -7.75 7.32
C LEU A 32 -5.51 -7.49 7.62
N ARG A 33 -5.80 -6.24 7.99
CA ARG A 33 -7.17 -5.74 8.17
C ARG A 33 -7.37 -4.51 7.34
N GLY A 34 -8.22 -4.61 6.33
CA GLY A 34 -8.44 -3.56 5.36
C GLY A 34 -9.26 -4.06 4.18
N GLU A 35 -9.19 -3.33 3.08
CA GLU A 35 -9.89 -3.61 1.84
C GLU A 35 -8.87 -3.63 0.69
N LEU A 36 -8.95 -4.63 -0.18
CA LEU A 36 -8.17 -4.68 -1.41
C LEU A 36 -8.58 -3.52 -2.31
N ILE A 37 -7.59 -2.76 -2.81
CA ILE A 37 -7.78 -1.82 -3.90
C ILE A 37 -7.40 -2.55 -5.20
N ASN A 38 -8.36 -2.71 -6.10
CA ASN A 38 -8.19 -3.33 -7.42
C ASN A 38 -8.98 -2.52 -8.46
N GLU A 39 -8.53 -1.30 -8.71
CA GLU A 39 -9.13 -0.35 -9.64
C GLU A 39 -8.36 -0.40 -10.97
N CYS A 40 -8.61 -1.45 -11.76
CA CYS A 40 -7.95 -1.69 -13.06
C CYS A 40 -8.91 -1.58 -14.25
N SER A 41 -9.93 -0.72 -14.16
CA SER A 41 -10.97 -0.60 -15.20
C SER A 41 -10.61 0.31 -16.37
N SER A 42 -9.56 1.12 -16.24
CA SER A 42 -9.04 1.95 -17.32
C SER A 42 -8.24 1.14 -18.33
N ASP A 43 -8.25 1.55 -19.60
CA ASP A 43 -7.37 0.98 -20.63
C ASP A 43 -5.90 1.45 -20.49
N ALA A 44 -5.66 2.47 -19.65
CA ALA A 44 -4.34 3.03 -19.36
C ALA A 44 -3.78 2.44 -18.03
N PRO A 45 -2.72 1.60 -18.06
CA PRO A 45 -2.18 0.99 -16.85
C PRO A 45 -1.64 1.97 -15.81
N ASP A 46 -1.19 3.16 -16.25
CA ASP A 46 -0.72 4.24 -15.37
C ASP A 46 -1.83 4.88 -14.53
N GLU A 47 -3.09 4.67 -14.89
CA GLU A 47 -4.25 5.09 -14.09
C GLU A 47 -4.71 4.02 -13.08
N TRP A 48 -4.14 2.81 -13.11
CA TRP A 48 -4.56 1.73 -12.24
C TRP A 48 -4.15 1.98 -10.79
N ARG A 49 -5.05 1.66 -9.87
CA ARG A 49 -4.77 1.69 -8.44
C ARG A 49 -4.89 0.29 -7.88
N ILE A 50 -3.77 -0.26 -7.43
CA ILE A 50 -3.65 -1.62 -6.91
C ILE A 50 -2.96 -1.56 -5.57
N GLY A 51 -3.52 -2.22 -4.56
CA GLY A 51 -2.92 -2.25 -3.24
C GLY A 51 -3.94 -2.51 -2.14
N ILE A 52 -3.83 -1.79 -1.03
CA ILE A 52 -4.70 -1.98 0.13
C ILE A 52 -5.09 -0.63 0.75
N GLN A 53 -6.34 -0.54 1.18
CA GLN A 53 -6.83 0.51 2.05
C GLN A 53 -6.99 -0.03 3.47
N VAL A 54 -6.51 0.71 4.47
CA VAL A 54 -6.63 0.37 5.89
C VAL A 54 -7.17 1.54 6.69
N SER A 55 -8.19 1.29 7.51
CA SER A 55 -8.71 2.29 8.44
C SER A 55 -8.00 2.17 9.79
N LEU A 56 -7.16 3.15 10.11
CA LEU A 56 -6.31 3.11 11.30
C LEU A 56 -6.63 4.25 12.28
N ASN A 57 -6.38 3.98 13.57
CA ASN A 57 -6.53 4.94 14.67
C ASN A 57 -5.29 5.05 15.57
N LYS A 58 -4.27 4.20 15.36
CA LYS A 58 -3.03 4.16 16.14
C LYS A 58 -1.85 3.81 15.25
N LYS A 59 -0.71 4.46 15.49
CA LYS A 59 0.50 4.25 14.67
C LYS A 59 0.96 2.80 14.63
N LYS A 60 0.87 2.08 15.75
CA LYS A 60 1.33 0.69 15.86
C LYS A 60 0.69 -0.27 14.84
N PHE A 61 -0.51 0.05 14.36
CA PHE A 61 -1.23 -0.79 13.40
C PHE A 61 -0.74 -0.61 11.95
N LEU A 62 0.13 0.37 11.68
CA LEU A 62 0.84 0.48 10.40
C LEU A 62 1.97 -0.53 10.28
N GLN A 63 2.51 -1.03 11.38
CA GLN A 63 3.73 -1.84 11.36
C GLN A 63 3.55 -3.12 10.53
N GLU A 64 2.43 -3.80 10.73
CA GLU A 64 2.10 -5.05 10.04
C GLU A 64 1.92 -4.87 8.53
N PRO A 65 1.05 -3.96 8.03
CA PRO A 65 0.91 -3.73 6.59
C PRO A 65 2.21 -3.23 5.95
N LEU A 66 2.94 -2.30 6.58
CA LEU A 66 4.21 -1.82 6.01
C LEU A 66 5.25 -2.93 5.91
N ASN A 67 5.35 -3.82 6.90
CA ASN A 67 6.28 -4.95 6.83
C ASN A 67 5.88 -5.98 5.78
N PHE A 68 4.58 -6.28 5.69
CA PHE A 68 4.03 -7.20 4.69
C PHE A 68 4.30 -6.68 3.28
N LEU A 69 3.87 -5.45 2.98
CA LEU A 69 4.01 -4.86 1.65
C LEU A 69 5.47 -4.65 1.28
N ASN A 70 6.34 -4.28 2.22
CA ASN A 70 7.78 -4.23 1.95
C ASN A 70 8.36 -5.61 1.59
N SER A 71 7.77 -6.72 2.06
CA SER A 71 8.19 -8.07 1.67
C SER A 71 7.73 -8.40 0.25
N VAL A 72 6.49 -8.05 -0.09
CA VAL A 72 5.94 -8.15 -1.46
C VAL A 72 6.78 -7.31 -2.43
N ALA A 73 7.09 -6.07 -2.05
CA ALA A 73 7.92 -5.14 -2.81
C ALA A 73 9.26 -5.76 -3.21
N LYS A 74 9.96 -6.36 -2.25
CA LYS A 74 11.25 -7.02 -2.48
C LYS A 74 11.14 -8.26 -3.36
N GLN A 75 10.05 -9.03 -3.20
CA GLN A 75 9.81 -10.25 -3.98
C GLN A 75 9.57 -9.92 -5.45
N HIS A 76 8.79 -8.89 -5.74
CA HIS A 76 8.39 -8.52 -7.09
C HIS A 76 9.21 -7.39 -7.70
N LYS A 77 10.19 -6.84 -6.96
CA LYS A 77 11.05 -5.71 -7.35
C LYS A 77 10.27 -4.45 -7.70
N ILE A 78 9.23 -4.19 -6.93
CA ILE A 78 8.36 -3.01 -7.06
C ILE A 78 8.49 -2.13 -5.83
N ASP A 79 7.97 -0.92 -5.92
CA ASP A 79 7.78 -0.04 -4.78
C ASP A 79 6.29 0.12 -4.46
N PHE A 80 6.01 0.78 -3.36
CA PHE A 80 4.70 1.19 -2.92
C PHE A 80 4.74 2.64 -2.47
N VAL A 81 3.61 3.30 -2.50
CA VAL A 81 3.39 4.60 -1.88
C VAL A 81 2.36 4.49 -0.78
N VAL A 82 2.66 5.05 0.39
CA VAL A 82 1.69 5.29 1.47
C VAL A 82 1.08 6.66 1.24
N GLY A 83 -0.24 6.75 1.37
CA GLY A 83 -0.97 8.01 1.38
C GLY A 83 -2.25 7.91 2.20
N PHE A 84 -2.97 9.02 2.31
CA PHE A 84 -4.24 9.07 3.02
C PHE A 84 -5.30 9.79 2.21
N ILE A 85 -6.57 9.57 2.58
CA ILE A 85 -7.70 10.30 2.02
C ILE A 85 -8.21 11.27 3.08
N GLU A 86 -8.18 12.56 2.78
CA GLU A 86 -8.76 13.61 3.62
C GLU A 86 -9.65 14.53 2.78
N ASN A 87 -10.89 14.75 3.22
CA ASN A 87 -11.89 15.55 2.50
C ASN A 87 -12.14 15.13 1.05
N GLY A 88 -11.88 13.86 0.71
CA GLY A 88 -12.04 13.31 -0.64
C GLY A 88 -10.82 13.51 -1.55
N GLU A 89 -9.74 14.11 -1.04
CA GLU A 89 -8.47 14.26 -1.75
C GLU A 89 -7.49 13.18 -1.28
N ALA A 90 -6.79 12.56 -2.23
CA ALA A 90 -5.75 11.57 -1.97
C ALA A 90 -4.38 12.27 -1.96
N GLU A 91 -3.60 12.06 -0.90
CA GLU A 91 -2.26 12.62 -0.76
C GLU A 91 -1.22 11.53 -0.45
N ASP A 92 -0.24 11.40 -1.34
CA ASP A 92 0.93 10.54 -1.18
C ASP A 92 1.93 11.18 -0.22
N ILE A 93 2.44 10.40 0.74
CA ILE A 93 3.34 10.91 1.78
C ILE A 93 4.71 10.22 1.81
N CYS A 94 4.81 8.96 1.39
CA CYS A 94 6.06 8.21 1.52
C CYS A 94 6.10 7.04 0.54
N TYR A 95 7.15 6.98 -0.27
CA TYR A 95 7.46 5.86 -1.15
C TYR A 95 8.39 4.89 -0.42
N PHE A 96 8.20 3.58 -0.63
CA PHE A 96 8.96 2.53 0.02
C PHE A 96 8.97 1.24 -0.79
N GLY A 97 9.97 0.37 -0.63
CA GLY A 97 9.97 -0.94 -1.28
C GLY A 97 11.35 -1.42 -1.75
N HIS A 98 11.39 -1.93 -2.98
CA HIS A 98 12.61 -2.46 -3.59
C HIS A 98 13.71 -1.39 -3.74
N HIS A 99 13.38 -0.22 -4.27
CA HIS A 99 14.37 0.84 -4.53
C HIS A 99 14.51 1.79 -3.34
N GLU A 100 13.39 2.18 -2.74
CA GLU A 100 13.33 3.14 -1.63
C GLU A 100 13.72 2.51 -0.28
N GLY A 101 13.68 1.18 -0.19
CA GLY A 101 13.95 0.45 1.04
C GLY A 101 12.76 0.42 2.00
N LYS A 102 13.02 0.00 3.23
CA LYS A 102 11.96 -0.19 4.23
C LYS A 102 11.49 1.18 4.77
N PRO A 103 10.18 1.44 4.86
CA PRO A 103 9.69 2.71 5.37
C PRO A 103 9.96 2.85 6.88
N ASP A 104 10.19 4.07 7.33
CA ASP A 104 10.27 4.38 8.76
C ASP A 104 8.87 4.55 9.34
N LEU A 105 8.48 3.64 10.23
CA LEU A 105 7.17 3.63 10.88
C LEU A 105 6.89 4.91 11.67
N PHE A 106 7.92 5.49 12.31
CA PHE A 106 7.76 6.70 13.10
C PHE A 106 7.48 7.90 12.20
N GLU A 107 8.24 8.04 11.11
CA GLU A 107 8.07 9.10 10.13
C GLU A 107 6.70 9.03 9.45
N VAL A 108 6.35 7.87 8.88
CA VAL A 108 5.05 7.65 8.21
C VAL A 108 3.89 7.93 9.17
N GLY A 109 3.96 7.40 10.41
CA GLY A 109 2.90 7.65 11.39
C GLY A 109 2.76 9.12 11.81
N THR A 110 3.85 9.89 11.77
CA THR A 110 3.86 11.32 12.10
C THR A 110 3.20 12.14 11.00
N TYR A 111 3.52 11.88 9.73
CA TYR A 111 2.85 12.52 8.59
C TYR A 111 1.34 12.24 8.59
N LEU A 112 0.97 11.01 8.93
CA LEU A 112 -0.41 10.57 9.08
C LEU A 112 -1.11 11.12 10.34
N GLY A 113 -0.46 11.92 11.18
CA GLY A 113 -1.05 12.46 12.41
C GLY A 113 -1.47 11.40 13.44
N LEU A 114 -0.96 10.17 13.33
CA LEU A 114 -1.27 9.08 14.24
C LEU A 114 -0.42 9.19 15.51
N LYS A 115 -1.10 9.02 16.66
CA LYS A 115 -0.46 8.93 17.97
C LYS A 115 0.02 7.50 18.27
#